data_AF-A0A842QV52-F1
#
_entry.id   AF-A0A842QV52-F1
#
_cell.length_a   1.000
_cell.length_b   1.000
_cell.length_c   1.000
_cell.angle_alpha   90.00
_cell.angle_beta   90.00
_cell.angle_gamma   90.00
#
_symmetry.space_group_name_H-M   'P 1'
#
loop_
_entity.id
_entity.type
_entity.pdbx_description
1 polymer ?
#
loop_
_entity_poly.entity_id
_entity_poly.type
_entity_poly.pdbx_seq_one_letter_code
_entity_poly.pdbx_strand_id
1 'polypeptide(L)'
;MSDEFQQIDLLDLEIEEIFRFFIGLTSNKALQYLGISLKEGETVEKDLVRSRLAIDITDYLVKKMDPYLEDEEETHLKQMVSNLQFTYFRESN
;
A
#
# COMPACT_ATOMS: atom_id res chain seq x y z
N MET A 1 19.28 9.88 26.89
CA MET A 1 18.58 8.60 26.67
C MET A 1 18.55 8.44 25.17
N SER A 2 19.42 7.57 24.66
CA SER A 2 19.54 7.31 23.23
C SER A 2 18.31 6.54 22.79
N ASP A 3 17.57 7.10 21.83
CA ASP A 3 16.55 6.39 21.09
C ASP A 3 17.21 5.20 20.37
N GLU A 4 17.15 4.03 21.00
CA GLU A 4 17.42 2.75 20.35
C GLU A 4 16.27 2.49 19.39
N PHE A 5 16.36 3.01 18.18
CA PHE A 5 15.64 2.42 17.06
C PHE A 5 16.19 1.00 16.92
N GLN A 6 15.49 0.02 17.49
CA GLN A 6 15.71 -1.38 17.14
C GLN A 6 15.56 -1.47 15.62
N GLN A 7 16.67 -1.65 14.92
CA GLN A 7 16.66 -2.06 13.53
C GLN A 7 15.90 -3.39 13.50
N ILE A 8 14.66 -3.36 13.01
CA ILE A 8 13.96 -4.58 12.66
C ILE A 8 14.79 -5.23 11.56
N ASP A 9 15.36 -6.40 11.85
CA ASP A 9 15.97 -7.21 10.79
C ASP A 9 14.82 -7.71 9.91
N LEU A 10 14.77 -7.23 8.67
CA LEU A 10 13.73 -7.61 7.72
C LEU A 10 13.78 -9.11 7.40
N LEU A 11 14.88 -9.79 7.71
CA LEU A 11 15.03 -11.24 7.54
C LEU A 11 14.33 -12.05 8.64
N ASP A 12 13.95 -11.42 9.77
CA ASP A 12 13.23 -12.09 10.85
C ASP A 12 11.70 -12.10 10.63
N LEU A 13 11.21 -11.40 9.61
CA LEU A 13 9.79 -11.33 9.29
C LEU A 13 9.33 -12.58 8.55
N GLU A 14 8.16 -13.10 8.94
CA GLU A 14 7.48 -14.14 8.19
C GLU A 14 6.94 -13.58 6.86
N ILE A 15 6.73 -14.46 5.89
CA ILE A 15 6.38 -14.04 4.51
C ILE A 15 5.08 -13.23 4.47
N GLU A 16 4.12 -13.56 5.33
CA GLU A 16 2.85 -12.86 5.49
C GLU A 16 3.06 -11.43 6.01
N GLU A 17 3.99 -11.23 6.95
CA GLU A 17 4.34 -9.92 7.50
C GLU A 17 5.04 -9.05 6.46
N ILE A 18 5.94 -9.66 5.69
CA ILE A 18 6.60 -9.02 4.54
C ILE A 18 5.53 -8.56 3.54
N PHE A 19 4.58 -9.41 3.19
CA PHE A 19 3.51 -9.04 2.26
C PHE A 19 2.62 -7.92 2.79
N ARG A 20 2.23 -7.96 4.07
CA ARG A 20 1.46 -6.88 4.71
C ARG A 20 2.20 -5.56 4.66
N PHE A 21 3.50 -5.58 4.95
CA PHE A 21 4.36 -4.41 4.85
C PHE A 21 4.39 -3.85 3.42
N PHE A 22 4.60 -4.72 2.42
CA PHE A 22 4.61 -4.30 1.02
C PHE A 22 3.24 -3.78 0.55
N ILE A 23 2.13 -4.40 0.94
CA ILE A 23 0.78 -3.94 0.65
C ILE A 23 0.57 -2.51 1.17
N GLY A 24 0.99 -2.23 2.41
CA GLY A 24 0.94 -0.88 2.99
C GLY A 24 1.84 0.13 2.28
N LEU A 25 3.04 -0.29 1.86
CA LEU A 25 3.93 0.59 1.10
C LEU A 25 3.38 0.91 -0.29
N THR A 26 2.88 -0.08 -1.02
CA THR A 26 2.40 0.11 -2.40
C THR A 26 1.07 0.85 -2.43
N SER A 27 0.19 0.66 -1.45
CA SER A 27 -1.05 1.45 -1.33
C SER A 27 -0.77 2.93 -1.05
N ASN A 28 0.18 3.22 -0.14
CA ASN A 28 0.62 4.59 0.12
C ASN A 28 1.29 5.22 -1.11
N LYS A 29 2.13 4.48 -1.82
CA LYS A 29 2.74 4.95 -3.07
C LYS A 29 1.70 5.23 -4.14
N ALA A 30 0.66 4.40 -4.25
CA ALA A 30 -0.45 4.64 -5.18
C ALA A 30 -1.11 6.01 -4.92
N LEU A 31 -1.40 6.33 -3.66
CA LEU A 31 -1.96 7.63 -3.25
C LEU A 31 -1.00 8.80 -3.53
N GLN A 32 0.28 8.65 -3.16
CA GLN A 32 1.30 9.67 -3.43
C GLN A 32 1.39 9.99 -4.92
N TYR A 33 1.40 8.97 -5.78
CA TYR A 33 1.42 9.14 -7.23
C TYR A 33 0.11 9.68 -7.81
N LEU A 34 -1.01 9.63 -7.08
CA LEU A 34 -2.23 10.38 -7.43
C LEU A 34 -2.12 11.88 -7.10
N GLY A 35 -1.03 12.32 -6.48
CA GLY A 35 -0.85 13.68 -5.99
C GLY A 35 -1.42 13.90 -4.58
N ILE A 36 -1.78 12.82 -3.86
CA ILE A 36 -2.30 12.91 -2.50
C ILE A 36 -1.13 12.91 -1.53
N SER A 37 -0.95 14.04 -0.84
CA SER A 37 0.10 14.19 0.18
C SER A 37 -0.29 13.45 1.45
N LEU A 38 0.59 12.55 1.90
CA LEU A 38 0.42 11.79 3.15
C LEU A 38 1.12 12.45 4.34
N LYS A 39 1.93 13.50 4.09
CA LYS A 39 2.68 14.25 5.09
C LYS A 39 2.44 15.75 4.91
N GLU A 40 2.21 16.45 6.00
CA GLU A 40 2.01 17.89 5.96
C GLU A 40 3.24 18.60 5.37
N GLY A 41 3.03 19.45 4.36
CA GLY A 41 4.08 20.19 3.66
C GLY A 41 4.81 19.42 2.54
N GLU A 42 4.50 18.14 2.30
CA GLU A 42 5.07 17.40 1.18
C GLU A 42 4.33 17.74 -0.13
N THR A 43 5.08 18.19 -1.14
CA THR A 43 4.56 18.36 -2.51
C THR A 43 4.79 17.07 -3.27
N VAL A 44 3.72 16.47 -3.78
CA VAL A 44 3.77 15.22 -4.55
C VAL A 44 3.41 15.50 -5.99
N GLU A 45 4.27 15.06 -6.91
CA GLU A 45 4.00 15.13 -8.34
C GLU A 45 3.05 14.00 -8.75
N LYS A 46 1.96 14.36 -9.42
CA LYS A 46 0.98 13.41 -9.93
C LYS A 46 1.57 12.64 -11.12
N ASP A 47 1.67 11.32 -10.96
CA ASP A 47 2.13 10.37 -11.98
C ASP A 47 1.13 9.21 -12.05
N LEU A 48 0.17 9.33 -12.97
CA LEU A 48 -0.88 8.32 -13.12
C LEU A 48 -0.35 6.96 -13.60
N VAL A 49 0.78 6.91 -14.31
CA VAL A 49 1.36 5.64 -14.77
C VAL A 49 1.91 4.88 -13.57
N ARG A 50 2.68 5.57 -12.71
CA ARG A 50 3.21 4.96 -11.48
C ARG A 50 2.14 4.66 -10.45
N SER A 51 1.10 5.49 -10.35
CA SER A 51 -0.04 5.20 -9.50
C SER A 51 -0.72 3.90 -9.93
N ARG A 52 -0.98 3.73 -11.24
CA ARG A 52 -1.59 2.50 -11.76
C ARG A 52 -0.75 1.27 -11.44
N LEU A 53 0.55 1.35 -11.68
CA LEU A 53 1.48 0.26 -11.36
C LEU A 53 1.43 -0.12 -9.88
N ALA A 54 1.41 0.87 -8.97
CA ALA A 54 1.35 0.63 -7.53
C ALA A 54 0.01 -0.02 -7.12
N ILE A 55 -1.10 0.38 -7.73
CA ILE A 55 -2.42 -0.24 -7.50
C ILE A 55 -2.42 -1.69 -7.98
N ASP A 56 -1.93 -1.96 -9.19
CA ASP A 56 -1.89 -3.30 -9.76
C ASP A 56 -1.01 -4.25 -8.92
N ILE A 57 0.13 -3.76 -8.41
CA ILE A 57 0.98 -4.52 -7.48
C ILE A 57 0.23 -4.77 -6.17
N THR A 58 -0.42 -3.75 -5.58
CA THR A 58 -1.17 -3.91 -4.33
C THR A 58 -2.27 -4.96 -4.48
N ASP A 59 -3.07 -4.89 -5.55
CA ASP A 59 -4.13 -5.86 -5.85
C ASP A 59 -3.57 -7.28 -6.03
N TYR A 60 -2.45 -7.41 -6.74
CA TYR A 60 -1.77 -8.70 -6.89
C TYR A 60 -1.35 -9.29 -5.55
N LEU A 61 -0.74 -8.48 -4.66
CA LEU A 61 -0.29 -8.94 -3.34
C LEU A 61 -1.47 -9.35 -2.46
N VAL A 62 -2.54 -8.56 -2.42
CA VAL A 62 -3.76 -8.91 -1.65
C VAL A 62 -4.32 -10.25 -2.12
N LYS A 63 -4.49 -10.44 -3.44
CA LYS A 63 -4.99 -11.72 -4.01
C LYS A 63 -4.10 -12.92 -3.71
N LYS A 64 -2.79 -12.71 -3.54
CA LYS A 64 -1.86 -13.78 -3.14
C LYS A 64 -1.95 -14.11 -1.66
N MET A 65 -2.31 -13.12 -0.85
CA MET A 65 -2.51 -13.28 0.57
C MET A 65 -3.87 -13.87 0.94
N ASP A 66 -4.91 -13.74 0.10
CA ASP A 66 -6.27 -14.26 0.34
C ASP A 66 -6.34 -15.61 1.12
N PRO A 67 -5.57 -16.68 0.77
CA PRO A 67 -5.64 -17.96 1.48
C PRO A 67 -5.08 -17.97 2.92
N TYR A 68 -4.39 -16.90 3.32
CA TYR A 68 -3.64 -16.75 4.57
C TYR A 68 -4.21 -15.62 5.45
N LEU A 69 -5.30 -14.99 5.02
CA LEU A 69 -5.96 -13.90 5.74
C LEU A 69 -7.18 -14.43 6.49
N GLU A 70 -7.50 -13.78 7.61
CA GLU A 70 -8.81 -13.94 8.24
C GLU A 70 -9.87 -13.16 7.44
N ASP A 71 -11.12 -13.62 7.45
CA ASP A 71 -12.22 -13.04 6.66
C ASP A 71 -12.36 -11.51 6.81
N GLU A 72 -12.16 -10.99 8.02
CA GLU A 72 -12.22 -9.56 8.32
C GLU A 72 -11.08 -8.79 7.63
N GLU A 73 -9.87 -9.34 7.70
CA GLU A 73 -8.70 -8.72 7.09
C GLU A 73 -8.78 -8.78 5.56
N GLU A 74 -9.17 -9.92 5.00
CA GLU A 74 -9.40 -10.08 3.57
C GLU A 74 -10.38 -9.02 3.05
N THR A 75 -11.50 -8.84 3.76
CA THR A 75 -12.51 -7.83 3.44
C THR A 75 -11.91 -6.43 3.47
N HIS A 76 -11.14 -6.10 4.51
CA HIS A 76 -10.50 -4.80 4.66
C HIS A 76 -9.53 -4.49 3.51
N LEU A 77 -8.66 -5.44 3.16
CA LEU A 77 -7.66 -5.27 2.11
C LEU A 77 -8.32 -5.15 0.72
N LYS A 78 -9.35 -5.94 0.44
CA LYS A 78 -10.13 -5.83 -0.81
C LYS A 78 -10.86 -4.50 -0.91
N GLN A 79 -11.39 -3.99 0.20
CA GLN A 79 -12.01 -2.67 0.22
C GLN A 79 -10.98 -1.56 -0.01
N MET A 80 -9.78 -1.66 0.57
CA MET A 80 -8.69 -0.72 0.33
C MET A 80 -8.31 -0.68 -1.15
N VAL A 81 -8.12 -1.84 -1.80
CA VAL A 81 -7.83 -1.93 -3.24
C VAL A 81 -8.94 -1.28 -4.06
N SER A 82 -10.20 -1.57 -3.74
CA SER A 82 -11.36 -0.98 -4.43
C SER A 82 -11.39 0.54 -4.30
N ASN A 83 -11.07 1.08 -3.12
CA ASN A 83 -10.99 2.52 -2.89
C ASN A 83 -9.85 3.17 -3.67
N LEU A 84 -8.69 2.51 -3.77
CA LEU A 84 -7.57 3.00 -4.59
C LEU A 84 -7.95 3.06 -6.07
N GLN A 85 -8.59 2.00 -6.58
CA GLN A 85 -9.04 1.94 -7.97
C GLN A 85 -10.09 3.02 -8.28
N PHE A 86 -11.05 3.23 -7.38
CA PHE A 86 -12.04 4.31 -7.50
C PHE A 86 -11.37 5.69 -7.49
N THR A 87 -10.44 5.92 -6.56
CA THR A 87 -9.71 7.19 -6.46
C THR A 87 -8.91 7.42 -7.73
N TYR A 88 -8.20 6.41 -8.24
CA TYR A 88 -7.51 6.49 -9.52
C TYR A 88 -8.44 6.88 -10.66
N PHE A 89 -9.60 6.23 -10.78
CA PHE A 89 -10.58 6.55 -11.81
C PHE A 89 -11.06 8.00 -11.69
N ARG A 90 -11.36 8.47 -10.47
CA ARG A 90 -11.77 9.87 -10.24
C ARG A 90 -10.69 10.87 -10.62
N GLU A 91 -9.42 10.57 -10.32
CA GLU A 91 -8.29 11.48 -10.57
C GLU A 91 -7.73 11.40 -12.00
N SER A 92 -8.09 10.38 -12.78
CA SER A 92 -7.63 10.19 -14.16
C SER A 92 -8.60 10.73 -15.22
N ASN A 93 -9.78 11.18 -14.81
CA ASN A 93 -10.79 11.85 -15.65
C ASN A 93 -10.91 13.33 -15.29
#